data_AF-A0A6P8VCQ7-F1
#
_entry.id   AF-A0A6P8VCQ7-F1
#
_cell.length_a   1.000
_cell.length_b   1.000
_cell.length_c   1.000
_cell.angle_alpha   90.00
_cell.angle_beta   90.00
_cell.angle_gamma   90.00
#
_symmetry.space_group_name_H-M   'P 1'
#
loop_
_entity.id
_entity.type
_entity.pdbx_description
1 polymer ?
#
loop_
_entity_poly.entity_id
_entity_poly.type
_entity_poly.pdbx_seq_one_letter_code
_entity_poly.pdbx_strand_id
1 'polypeptide(L)'
;MKLTRKQVLAKAKASDLESVKKLNCWGCNLTDISIFSQIANIEVLTLSVNSISSLSPLAGCLSLCELYLRRNSIPSLSELSHMRPLTRLRVLWLAENPCCGADSSQYRLTVLRCLPRLQKLDNQVVTEDEIALALVEGEEVNTPPGSVQNQLSTNGHPETETENDPLNYNMEETNKIREELGMKLLSRDKFPSLSSPSTRENKLTLKRTHTLDAVLLLLQDLDEEELRFVHTAATNRLQTYMLDSETLTYSLQTQKRAEIQH
;
A
#
# COMPACT_ATOMS: atom_id res chain seq x y z
N MET A 1 18.93 20.09 -13.38
CA MET A 1 18.62 20.53 -14.75
C MET A 1 17.17 20.18 -15.08
N LYS A 2 16.48 20.99 -15.90
CA LYS A 2 15.09 20.74 -16.32
C LYS A 2 14.99 20.57 -17.82
N LEU A 3 14.07 19.72 -18.27
CA LEU A 3 13.83 19.49 -19.68
C LEU A 3 12.81 20.52 -20.21
N THR A 4 13.18 21.26 -21.27
CA THR A 4 12.27 22.22 -21.89
C THR A 4 11.37 21.57 -22.94
N ARG A 5 10.21 22.16 -23.23
CA ARG A 5 9.30 21.69 -24.30
C ARG A 5 10.02 21.50 -25.63
N LYS A 6 10.89 22.43 -26.02
CA LYS A 6 11.68 22.33 -27.27
C LYS A 6 12.61 21.11 -27.26
N GLN A 7 13.27 20.83 -26.14
CA GLN A 7 14.15 19.66 -26.00
C GLN A 7 13.37 18.34 -26.04
N VAL A 8 12.18 18.30 -25.43
CA VAL A 8 11.28 17.13 -25.52
C VAL A 8 10.92 16.86 -26.97
N LEU A 9 10.39 17.86 -27.68
CA LEU A 9 9.95 17.72 -29.07
C LEU A 9 11.10 17.31 -29.98
N ALA A 10 12.29 17.92 -29.80
CA ALA A 10 13.48 17.55 -30.55
C ALA A 10 13.93 16.10 -30.29
N LYS A 11 13.95 15.66 -29.02
CA LYS A 11 14.34 14.29 -28.65
C LYS A 11 13.32 13.24 -29.09
N ALA A 12 12.03 13.55 -29.01
CA ALA A 12 10.94 12.68 -29.42
C ALA A 12 10.69 12.69 -30.94
N LYS A 13 11.31 13.62 -31.68
CA LYS A 13 11.01 13.91 -33.10
C LYS A 13 9.50 14.11 -33.32
N ALA A 14 8.88 14.84 -32.40
CA ALA A 14 7.44 15.07 -32.33
C ALA A 14 7.11 16.51 -32.70
N SER A 15 5.99 16.71 -33.38
CA SER A 15 5.46 18.05 -33.68
C SER A 15 4.84 18.69 -32.43
N ASP A 16 4.15 17.88 -31.62
CA ASP A 16 3.40 18.31 -30.45
C ASP A 16 3.59 17.35 -29.28
N LEU A 17 3.37 17.86 -28.05
CA LEU A 17 3.54 17.07 -26.83
C LEU A 17 2.58 15.88 -26.77
N GLU A 18 1.37 16.01 -27.31
CA GLU A 18 0.38 14.93 -27.35
C GLU A 18 0.80 13.75 -28.24
N SER A 19 1.67 13.99 -29.22
CA SER A 19 2.19 12.95 -30.11
C SER A 19 3.39 12.20 -29.54
N VAL A 20 3.94 12.65 -28.40
CA VAL A 20 5.10 12.04 -27.76
C VAL A 20 4.69 10.75 -27.05
N LYS A 21 4.97 9.61 -27.68
CA LYS A 21 4.75 8.28 -27.10
C LYS A 21 5.97 7.67 -26.45
N LYS A 22 7.16 7.98 -26.98
CA LYS A 22 8.43 7.40 -26.51
C LYS A 22 9.44 8.51 -26.30
N LEU A 23 10.09 8.53 -25.15
CA LEU A 23 11.12 9.51 -24.86
C LEU A 23 12.30 8.87 -24.14
N ASN A 24 13.50 9.15 -24.65
CA ASN A 24 14.74 8.74 -24.03
C ASN A 24 15.50 9.99 -23.51
N CYS A 25 15.64 10.04 -22.19
CA CYS A 25 16.36 11.05 -21.44
C CYS A 25 17.42 10.41 -20.51
N TRP A 26 18.04 9.33 -20.96
CA TRP A 26 19.15 8.71 -20.25
C TRP A 26 20.32 9.68 -20.10
N GLY A 27 20.93 9.74 -18.91
CA GLY A 27 22.17 10.49 -18.68
C GLY A 27 22.06 12.00 -18.92
N CYS A 28 20.88 12.59 -18.75
CA CYS A 28 20.62 14.00 -19.04
C CYS A 28 20.75 14.92 -17.80
N ASN A 29 21.27 14.41 -16.68
CA ASN A 29 21.39 15.12 -15.40
C ASN A 29 20.10 15.81 -14.93
N LEU A 30 18.95 15.20 -15.25
CA LEU A 30 17.64 15.74 -14.93
C LEU A 30 17.38 15.68 -13.42
N THR A 31 16.89 16.79 -12.88
CA THR A 31 16.43 16.90 -11.49
C THR A 31 14.93 17.23 -11.45
N ASP A 32 14.45 17.96 -12.46
CA ASP A 32 13.08 18.41 -12.57
C ASP A 32 12.42 17.78 -13.81
N ILE A 33 11.36 17.01 -13.54
CA ILE A 33 10.56 16.27 -14.51
C ILE A 33 9.11 16.81 -14.58
N SER A 34 8.85 18.03 -14.11
CA SER A 34 7.53 18.68 -14.13
C SER A 34 6.87 18.70 -15.52
N ILE A 35 7.66 18.74 -16.60
CA ILE A 35 7.14 18.75 -17.98
C ILE A 35 6.29 17.53 -18.33
N PHE A 36 6.50 16.38 -17.69
CA PHE A 36 5.74 15.16 -17.98
C PHE A 36 4.28 15.24 -17.53
N SER A 37 3.94 16.16 -16.62
CA SER A 37 2.54 16.47 -16.30
C SER A 37 1.72 16.93 -17.51
N GLN A 38 2.39 17.43 -18.56
CA GLN A 38 1.76 17.90 -19.80
C GLN A 38 1.82 16.85 -20.93
N ILE A 39 2.38 15.65 -20.67
CA ILE A 39 2.61 14.60 -21.68
C ILE A 39 1.86 13.33 -21.24
N ALA A 40 0.54 13.39 -21.26
CA ALA A 40 -0.31 12.29 -20.78
C ALA A 40 -0.24 11.00 -21.64
N ASN A 41 0.12 11.14 -22.92
CA ASN A 41 0.12 10.05 -23.90
C ASN A 41 1.44 9.26 -23.98
N ILE A 42 2.39 9.53 -23.09
CA ILE A 42 3.67 8.81 -23.09
C ILE A 42 3.47 7.35 -22.70
N GLU A 43 4.04 6.44 -23.49
CA GLU A 43 3.95 4.99 -23.32
C GLU A 43 5.28 4.41 -22.81
N VAL A 44 6.42 4.92 -23.29
CA VAL A 44 7.76 4.44 -22.92
C VAL A 44 8.64 5.61 -22.52
N LEU A 45 9.16 5.57 -21.29
CA LEU A 45 9.98 6.64 -20.73
C LEU A 45 11.27 6.11 -20.11
N THR A 46 12.40 6.52 -20.67
CA THR A 46 13.74 6.22 -20.13
C THR A 46 14.31 7.45 -19.43
N LEU A 47 14.45 7.36 -18.12
CA LEU A 47 14.99 8.40 -17.22
C LEU A 47 16.15 7.90 -16.38
N SER A 48 16.81 6.82 -16.77
CA SER A 48 17.91 6.25 -16.00
C SER A 48 19.15 7.15 -16.01
N VAL A 49 19.96 7.05 -14.95
CA VAL A 49 21.18 7.85 -14.77
C VAL A 49 20.85 9.36 -14.78
N ASN A 50 19.95 9.75 -13.89
CA ASN A 50 19.60 11.15 -13.63
C ASN A 50 19.63 11.38 -12.10
N SER A 51 19.10 12.51 -11.64
CA SER A 51 19.06 12.89 -10.22
C SER A 51 17.62 13.24 -9.81
N ILE A 52 16.68 12.40 -10.25
CA ILE A 52 15.25 12.57 -9.97
C ILE A 52 14.97 12.05 -8.57
N SER A 53 14.30 12.86 -7.76
CA SER A 53 13.92 12.51 -6.39
C SER A 53 12.42 12.33 -6.19
N SER A 54 11.57 12.91 -7.05
CA SER A 54 10.12 12.79 -6.97
C SER A 54 9.49 12.30 -8.26
N LEU A 55 8.47 11.45 -8.12
CA LEU A 55 7.70 10.85 -9.23
C LEU A 55 6.31 11.49 -9.40
N SER A 56 5.95 12.47 -8.57
CA SER A 56 4.67 13.19 -8.61
C SER A 56 4.27 13.67 -10.03
N PRO A 57 5.19 14.26 -10.84
CA PRO A 57 4.84 14.70 -12.20
C PRO A 57 4.42 13.61 -13.18
N LEU A 58 4.67 12.32 -12.87
CA LEU A 58 4.29 11.18 -13.70
C LEU A 58 2.88 10.65 -13.39
N ALA A 59 2.23 11.12 -12.33
CA ALA A 59 0.91 10.63 -11.91
C ALA A 59 -0.17 10.76 -12.99
N GLY A 60 -0.06 11.77 -13.86
CA GLY A 60 -0.99 12.02 -14.98
C GLY A 60 -0.71 11.20 -16.25
N CYS A 61 0.40 10.45 -16.32
CA CYS A 61 0.82 9.72 -17.52
C CYS A 61 0.10 8.35 -17.64
N LEU A 62 -1.23 8.35 -17.71
CA LEU A 62 -2.06 7.13 -17.65
C LEU A 62 -1.77 6.10 -18.76
N SER A 63 -1.15 6.53 -19.86
CA SER A 63 -0.74 5.65 -20.97
C SER A 63 0.61 4.95 -20.77
N LEU A 64 1.33 5.26 -19.68
CA LEU A 64 2.69 4.77 -19.45
C LEU A 64 2.68 3.25 -19.24
N CYS A 65 3.47 2.56 -20.07
CA CYS A 65 3.61 1.10 -20.07
C CYS A 65 4.99 0.67 -19.57
N GLU A 66 6.03 1.45 -19.87
CA GLU A 66 7.41 1.16 -19.49
C GLU A 66 8.10 2.39 -18.90
N LEU A 67 8.68 2.24 -17.71
CA LEU A 67 9.38 3.30 -16.99
C LEU A 67 10.75 2.82 -16.47
N TYR A 68 11.81 3.48 -16.91
CA TYR A 68 13.18 3.15 -16.52
C TYR A 68 13.79 4.27 -15.69
N LEU A 69 13.91 4.05 -14.38
CA LEU A 69 14.42 5.01 -13.38
C LEU A 69 15.71 4.54 -12.69
N ARG A 70 16.42 3.54 -13.24
CA ARG A 70 17.68 3.05 -12.70
C ARG A 70 18.67 4.18 -12.40
N ARG A 71 19.34 4.12 -11.25
CA ARG A 71 20.35 5.11 -10.83
C ARG A 71 19.81 6.54 -10.83
N ASN A 72 18.81 6.76 -9.99
CA ASN A 72 18.24 8.08 -9.65
C ASN A 72 18.36 8.33 -8.13
N SER A 73 17.70 9.36 -7.63
CA SER A 73 17.77 9.80 -6.23
C SER A 73 16.44 9.65 -5.51
N ILE A 74 15.66 8.61 -5.83
CA ILE A 74 14.35 8.35 -5.22
C ILE A 74 14.58 7.88 -3.77
N PRO A 75 14.17 8.66 -2.75
CA PRO A 75 14.57 8.42 -1.37
C PRO A 75 13.83 7.23 -0.74
N SER A 76 12.58 7.01 -1.11
CA SER A 76 11.69 6.06 -0.45
C SER A 76 10.62 5.52 -1.39
N LEU A 77 10.05 4.37 -1.03
CA LEU A 77 8.95 3.76 -1.80
C LEU A 77 7.65 4.56 -1.74
N SER A 78 7.53 5.54 -0.83
CA SER A 78 6.42 6.51 -0.75
C SER A 78 6.08 7.18 -2.09
N GLU A 79 7.09 7.43 -2.93
CA GLU A 79 6.89 8.03 -4.25
C GLU A 79 6.08 7.15 -5.21
N LEU A 80 6.00 5.82 -4.96
CA LEU A 80 5.18 4.90 -5.76
C LEU A 80 3.68 5.13 -5.58
N SER A 81 3.26 5.82 -4.51
CA SER A 81 1.87 6.21 -4.32
C SER A 81 1.35 7.05 -5.49
N HIS A 82 2.19 7.91 -6.07
CA HIS A 82 1.88 8.72 -7.25
C HIS A 82 1.70 7.87 -8.52
N MET A 83 2.21 6.64 -8.53
CA MET A 83 2.13 5.73 -9.66
C MET A 83 0.96 4.75 -9.58
N ARG A 84 0.21 4.70 -8.46
CA ARG A 84 -0.98 3.85 -8.32
C ARG A 84 -2.02 4.04 -9.44
N PRO A 85 -2.26 5.26 -9.99
CA PRO A 85 -3.19 5.45 -11.11
C PRO A 85 -2.70 4.84 -12.44
N LEU A 86 -1.42 4.49 -12.55
CA LEU A 86 -0.78 4.00 -13.79
C LEU A 86 -1.10 2.53 -14.05
N THR A 87 -2.38 2.27 -14.30
CA THR A 87 -2.95 0.94 -14.52
C THR A 87 -2.36 0.15 -15.69
N ARG A 88 -1.71 0.84 -16.63
CA ARG A 88 -1.08 0.26 -17.82
C ARG A 88 0.41 -0.03 -17.64
N LEU A 89 1.01 0.36 -16.52
CA LEU A 89 2.44 0.16 -16.28
C LEU A 89 2.75 -1.32 -16.13
N ARG A 90 3.62 -1.84 -17.00
CA ARG A 90 4.04 -3.25 -17.04
C ARG A 90 5.50 -3.45 -16.69
N VAL A 91 6.36 -2.49 -17.05
CA VAL A 91 7.80 -2.58 -16.83
C VAL A 91 8.26 -1.40 -15.99
N LEU A 92 8.92 -1.70 -14.87
CA LEU A 92 9.49 -0.71 -13.97
C LEU A 92 10.92 -1.09 -13.61
N TRP A 93 11.82 -0.12 -13.66
CA TRP A 93 13.20 -0.31 -13.23
C TRP A 93 13.59 0.80 -12.25
N LEU A 94 13.81 0.45 -11.00
CA LEU A 94 14.15 1.33 -9.87
C LEU A 94 15.50 0.97 -9.22
N ALA A 95 16.18 -0.10 -9.63
CA ALA A 95 17.48 -0.49 -9.12
C ALA A 95 18.49 0.69 -9.05
N GLU A 96 19.41 0.61 -8.09
CA GLU A 96 20.37 1.68 -7.79
C GLU A 96 19.72 3.02 -7.39
N ASN A 97 18.52 2.98 -6.81
CA ASN A 97 17.93 4.11 -6.08
C ASN A 97 18.01 3.87 -4.57
N PRO A 98 18.10 4.95 -3.76
CA PRO A 98 18.04 4.85 -2.30
C PRO A 98 16.83 4.06 -1.77
N CYS A 99 15.69 4.12 -2.46
CA CYS A 99 14.47 3.40 -2.09
C CYS A 99 14.58 1.87 -2.11
N CYS A 100 15.60 1.29 -2.76
CA CYS A 100 15.83 -0.16 -2.76
C CYS A 100 16.27 -0.66 -1.37
N GLY A 101 16.80 0.23 -0.52
CA GLY A 101 17.22 -0.11 0.84
C GLY A 101 18.28 -1.22 0.91
N ALA A 102 18.50 -1.74 2.11
CA ALA A 102 19.33 -2.93 2.32
C ALA A 102 18.56 -4.23 2.06
N ASP A 103 17.22 -4.19 2.20
CA ASP A 103 16.37 -5.37 2.20
C ASP A 103 15.67 -5.57 0.86
N SER A 104 16.34 -6.27 -0.06
CA SER A 104 15.88 -6.46 -1.44
C SER A 104 14.55 -7.23 -1.53
N SER A 105 14.27 -8.11 -0.57
CA SER A 105 13.04 -8.91 -0.55
C SER A 105 11.83 -8.05 -0.18
N GLN A 106 11.94 -7.27 0.90
CA GLN A 106 10.87 -6.37 1.32
C GLN A 106 10.61 -5.29 0.28
N TYR A 107 11.68 -4.74 -0.32
CA TYR A 107 11.58 -3.82 -1.44
C TYR A 107 10.72 -4.39 -2.58
N ARG A 108 11.04 -5.61 -3.03
CA ARG A 108 10.32 -6.24 -4.15
C ARG A 108 8.85 -6.47 -3.81
N LEU A 109 8.55 -7.03 -2.64
CA LEU A 109 7.17 -7.27 -2.20
C LEU A 109 6.38 -5.96 -2.09
N THR A 110 6.98 -4.93 -1.52
CA THR A 110 6.34 -3.62 -1.32
C THR A 110 6.03 -2.94 -2.67
N VAL A 111 6.94 -3.01 -3.64
CA VAL A 111 6.71 -2.50 -5.00
C VAL A 111 5.56 -3.25 -5.68
N LEU A 112 5.56 -4.59 -5.61
CA LEU A 112 4.53 -5.43 -6.23
C LEU A 112 3.15 -5.25 -5.59
N ARG A 113 3.10 -5.04 -4.28
CA ARG A 113 1.87 -4.70 -3.56
C ARG A 113 1.29 -3.37 -4.01
N CYS A 114 2.14 -2.37 -4.24
CA CYS A 114 1.71 -1.06 -4.74
C CYS A 114 1.30 -1.08 -6.21
N LEU A 115 1.95 -1.91 -7.02
CA LEU A 115 1.77 -2.00 -8.47
C LEU A 115 1.55 -3.46 -8.90
N PRO A 116 0.41 -4.08 -8.57
CA PRO A 116 0.16 -5.51 -8.78
C PRO A 116 0.04 -5.91 -10.25
N ARG A 117 -0.05 -4.95 -11.18
CA ARG A 117 -0.15 -5.20 -12.63
C ARG A 117 1.20 -5.26 -13.35
N LEU A 118 2.29 -5.14 -12.59
CA LEU A 118 3.64 -5.12 -13.12
C LEU A 118 4.05 -6.52 -13.60
N GLN A 119 4.61 -6.60 -14.79
CA GLN A 119 5.11 -7.84 -15.40
C GLN A 119 6.63 -7.99 -15.23
N LYS A 120 7.35 -6.88 -15.08
CA LYS A 120 8.81 -6.87 -14.97
C LYS A 120 9.27 -5.76 -14.02
N LEU A 121 10.05 -6.15 -13.02
CA LEU A 121 10.69 -5.25 -12.06
C LEU A 121 12.21 -5.47 -12.06
N ASP A 122 12.99 -4.41 -12.25
CA ASP A 122 14.47 -4.44 -12.16
C ASP A 122 15.14 -5.52 -13.02
N ASN A 123 14.64 -5.65 -14.25
CA ASN A 123 15.04 -6.67 -15.21
C ASN A 123 14.65 -8.12 -14.85
N GLN A 124 13.89 -8.33 -13.79
CA GLN A 124 13.35 -9.64 -13.41
C GLN A 124 11.86 -9.72 -13.74
N VAL A 125 11.44 -10.84 -14.33
CA VAL A 125 10.02 -11.13 -14.56
C VAL A 125 9.32 -11.25 -13.21
N VAL A 126 8.10 -10.76 -13.13
CA VAL A 126 7.24 -10.88 -11.94
C VAL A 126 6.32 -12.08 -12.16
N THR A 127 6.27 -13.00 -11.21
CA THR A 127 5.33 -14.13 -11.25
C THR A 127 4.06 -13.84 -10.47
N GLU A 128 2.99 -14.58 -10.77
CA GLU A 128 1.72 -14.45 -10.05
C GLU A 128 1.86 -14.83 -8.57
N ASP A 129 2.70 -15.82 -8.26
CA ASP A 129 3.02 -16.21 -6.88
C ASP A 129 3.63 -15.04 -6.10
N GLU A 130 4.58 -14.31 -6.69
CA GLU A 130 5.21 -13.15 -6.04
C GLU A 130 4.21 -12.03 -5.78
N ILE A 131 3.24 -11.83 -6.67
CA ILE A 131 2.15 -10.86 -6.47
C ILE A 131 1.26 -11.32 -5.32
N ALA A 132 0.91 -12.60 -5.24
CA ALA A 132 0.12 -13.16 -4.14
C ALA A 132 0.85 -13.01 -2.80
N LEU A 133 2.14 -13.33 -2.76
CA LEU A 133 3.02 -13.11 -1.61
C LEU A 133 3.08 -11.64 -1.22
N ALA A 134 3.22 -10.72 -2.18
CA ALA A 134 3.27 -9.28 -1.94
C ALA A 134 1.97 -8.73 -1.33
N LEU A 135 0.81 -9.28 -1.72
CA LEU A 135 -0.48 -8.89 -1.16
C LEU A 135 -0.62 -9.28 0.32
N VAL A 136 0.04 -10.36 0.75
CA VAL A 136 0.01 -10.85 2.14
C VAL A 136 1.11 -10.18 2.98
N GLU A 137 2.34 -10.13 2.48
CA GLU A 137 3.56 -9.80 3.24
C GLU A 137 4.15 -8.41 2.90
N GLY A 138 3.78 -7.80 1.78
CA GLY A 138 4.34 -6.49 1.39
C GLY A 138 3.96 -5.40 2.39
N GLU A 139 4.68 -4.29 2.46
CA GLU A 139 4.28 -3.16 3.32
C GLU A 139 3.34 -2.19 2.60
N GLU A 140 2.44 -1.54 3.35
CA GLU A 140 1.59 -0.49 2.80
C GLU A 140 2.37 0.82 2.72
N VAL A 141 2.67 1.21 1.51
CA VAL A 141 3.22 2.53 1.25
C VAL A 141 2.10 3.56 1.33
N ASN A 142 1.81 4.05 2.54
CA ASN A 142 0.88 5.16 2.75
C ASN A 142 1.52 6.50 2.36
N THR A 143 0.74 7.37 1.72
CA THR A 143 1.14 8.72 1.29
C THR A 143 1.54 9.60 2.48
N PRO A 144 2.50 10.54 2.33
CA PRO A 144 2.59 11.69 3.24
C PRO A 144 1.28 12.50 3.20
N PRO A 145 0.92 13.20 4.30
CA PRO A 145 -0.36 13.89 4.41
C PRO A 145 -0.36 15.14 3.52
N GLY A 146 -0.95 15.04 2.33
CA GLY A 146 -1.13 16.20 1.46
C GLY A 146 -1.38 15.84 0.01
N SER A 147 -2.64 15.49 -0.32
CA SER A 147 -3.40 15.87 -1.53
C SER A 147 -4.49 14.84 -1.86
N VAL A 148 -5.72 15.22 -1.49
CA VAL A 148 -7.03 14.81 -2.04
C VAL A 148 -7.47 13.33 -1.98
N GLN A 149 -8.33 13.07 -0.98
CA GLN A 149 -9.60 12.34 -1.06
C GLN A 149 -9.69 11.14 -2.03
N ASN A 150 -9.43 9.93 -1.54
CA ASN A 150 -10.40 8.86 -1.69
C ASN A 150 -10.28 7.87 -0.52
N GLN A 151 -11.45 7.62 0.06
CA GLN A 151 -11.74 6.84 1.25
C GLN A 151 -11.10 5.45 1.23
N LEU A 152 -10.29 5.15 2.25
CA LEU A 152 -10.22 3.85 2.95
C LEU A 152 -9.32 4.04 4.17
N SER A 153 -9.93 4.50 5.26
CA SER A 153 -9.29 4.62 6.56
C SER A 153 -9.36 3.29 7.29
N THR A 154 -8.22 2.74 7.68
CA THR A 154 -8.11 1.95 8.92
C THR A 154 -6.90 2.45 9.71
N ASN A 155 -7.20 3.21 10.75
CA ASN A 155 -6.24 3.82 11.69
C ASN A 155 -5.61 2.79 12.65
N GLY A 156 -4.39 3.12 13.08
CA GLY A 156 -3.74 2.53 14.25
C GLY A 156 -2.62 3.41 14.86
N HIS A 157 -3.01 4.42 15.67
CA HIS A 157 -2.32 5.01 16.86
C HIS A 157 -0.98 5.78 16.74
N PRO A 158 -0.54 6.55 17.78
CA PRO A 158 -1.28 7.30 18.82
C PRO A 158 -0.87 8.79 18.99
N GLU A 159 -1.85 9.60 19.41
CA GLU A 159 -1.82 10.72 20.38
C GLU A 159 -0.51 11.46 20.70
N THR A 160 -0.43 12.72 20.26
CA THR A 160 0.08 13.83 21.09
C THR A 160 -0.86 15.02 20.96
N GLU A 161 -1.30 15.49 22.11
CA GLU A 161 -2.25 16.58 22.35
C GLU A 161 -1.80 17.89 21.70
N THR A 162 -2.69 18.54 20.96
CA THR A 162 -2.74 20.00 20.87
C THR A 162 -4.15 20.39 20.43
N GLU A 163 -4.79 21.22 21.27
CA GLU A 163 -6.12 21.79 21.07
C GLU A 163 -6.24 22.53 19.72
N ASN A 164 -7.46 22.56 19.19
CA ASN A 164 -7.93 23.17 17.94
C ASN A 164 -8.02 22.23 16.72
N ASP A 165 -8.91 21.23 16.79
CA ASP A 165 -9.40 20.50 15.61
C ASP A 165 -10.77 21.10 15.15
N PRO A 166 -10.90 21.67 13.94
CA PRO A 166 -12.12 22.34 13.48
C PRO A 166 -13.33 21.42 13.21
N LEU A 167 -13.24 20.13 13.49
CA LEU A 167 -14.24 19.13 13.11
C LEU A 167 -14.97 18.45 14.27
N ASN A 168 -14.70 18.84 15.52
CA ASN A 168 -15.40 18.28 16.68
C ASN A 168 -16.57 19.17 17.14
N TYR A 169 -17.55 19.41 16.26
CA TYR A 169 -18.82 20.02 16.66
C TYR A 169 -19.74 18.96 17.23
N ASN A 170 -20.13 19.11 18.49
CA ASN A 170 -21.13 18.22 19.09
C ASN A 170 -22.56 18.62 18.66
N MET A 171 -23.53 17.73 18.89
CA MET A 171 -24.94 17.97 18.52
C MET A 171 -25.53 19.16 19.29
N GLU A 172 -25.07 19.44 20.50
CA GLU A 172 -25.48 20.59 21.30
C GLU A 172 -24.99 21.93 20.70
N GLU A 173 -23.75 22.00 20.20
CA GLU A 173 -23.21 23.19 19.52
C GLU A 173 -23.91 23.44 18.18
N THR A 174 -24.21 22.36 17.44
CA THR A 174 -24.97 22.44 16.18
C THR A 174 -26.37 23.00 16.40
N ASN A 175 -27.03 22.62 17.49
CA ASN A 175 -28.34 23.14 17.87
C ASN A 175 -28.26 24.58 18.38
N LYS A 176 -27.18 24.96 19.06
CA LYS A 176 -26.92 26.34 19.50
C LYS A 176 -26.75 27.30 18.32
N ILE A 177 -26.02 26.88 17.29
CA ILE A 177 -25.87 27.65 16.03
C ILE A 177 -27.22 27.76 15.29
N ARG A 178 -28.04 26.71 15.28
CA ARG A 178 -29.38 26.76 14.66
C ARG A 178 -30.32 27.73 15.38
N GLU A 179 -30.22 27.81 16.70
CA GLU A 179 -31.04 28.73 17.50
C GLU A 179 -30.69 30.20 17.21
N GLU A 180 -29.39 30.53 17.13
CA GLU A 180 -28.93 31.88 16.76
C GLU A 180 -29.34 32.29 15.34
N LEU A 181 -29.51 31.32 14.43
CA LEU A 181 -29.93 31.53 13.04
C LEU A 181 -31.45 31.41 12.83
N GLY A 182 -32.25 31.23 13.90
CA GLY A 182 -33.71 31.11 13.83
C GLY A 182 -34.22 29.83 13.14
N MET A 183 -33.42 28.78 13.12
CA MET A 183 -33.73 27.50 12.47
C MET A 183 -34.27 26.45 13.46
N LYS A 184 -35.02 25.46 12.93
CA LYS A 184 -35.64 24.39 13.72
C LYS A 184 -34.59 23.42 14.28
N LEU A 185 -34.62 23.18 15.60
CA LEU A 185 -33.71 22.27 16.32
C LEU A 185 -33.84 20.81 15.86
N LEU A 186 -32.75 20.07 15.88
CA LEU A 186 -32.72 18.63 15.58
C LEU A 186 -32.92 17.83 16.87
N SER A 187 -33.97 17.00 16.92
CA SER A 187 -34.19 16.01 17.98
C SER A 187 -33.48 14.70 17.67
N ARG A 188 -32.94 14.05 18.71
CA ARG A 188 -32.08 12.86 18.66
C ARG A 188 -32.79 11.56 18.23
N ASP A 189 -34.11 11.57 18.06
CA ASP A 189 -34.93 10.35 17.92
C ASP A 189 -35.18 9.87 16.47
N LYS A 190 -34.26 10.14 15.53
CA LYS A 190 -34.36 9.59 14.16
C LYS A 190 -33.23 8.65 13.74
N PHE A 191 -32.33 8.31 14.66
CA PHE A 191 -31.29 7.33 14.40
C PHE A 191 -31.15 6.41 15.63
N PRO A 192 -31.46 5.11 15.52
CA PRO A 192 -31.23 4.17 16.61
C PRO A 192 -29.72 4.06 16.86
N SER A 193 -29.31 4.50 18.04
CA SER A 193 -27.94 4.46 18.55
C SER A 193 -27.49 3.01 18.80
N LEU A 194 -26.39 2.59 18.15
CA LEU A 194 -25.60 1.47 18.62
C LEU A 194 -24.71 1.96 19.77
N SER A 195 -25.07 1.49 20.96
CA SER A 195 -24.33 1.63 22.20
C SER A 195 -22.96 0.94 22.13
N SER A 196 -21.90 1.69 22.40
CA SER A 196 -20.63 1.14 22.88
C SER A 196 -20.66 1.05 24.41
N PRO A 197 -20.23 -0.06 25.03
CA PRO A 197 -19.73 -0.03 26.40
C PRO A 197 -18.20 -0.15 26.41
N SER A 198 -17.61 0.85 27.04
CA SER A 198 -16.24 0.93 27.52
C SER A 198 -15.92 -0.16 28.55
N THR A 199 -14.90 -0.98 28.32
CA THR A 199 -13.95 -1.44 29.37
C THR A 199 -12.76 -2.12 28.71
N ARG A 200 -11.56 -1.67 29.09
CA ARG A 200 -10.28 -1.87 28.38
C ARG A 200 -9.68 -3.28 28.52
N GLU A 201 -10.42 -4.25 29.04
CA GLU A 201 -9.96 -5.64 29.23
C GLU A 201 -10.62 -6.65 28.26
N ASN A 202 -11.65 -6.25 27.50
CA ASN A 202 -12.32 -7.13 26.53
C ASN A 202 -11.88 -6.94 25.06
N LYS A 203 -10.90 -6.08 24.75
CA LYS A 203 -10.56 -5.76 23.35
C LYS A 203 -9.91 -6.95 22.59
N LEU A 204 -9.26 -7.88 23.29
CA LEU A 204 -8.67 -9.08 22.70
C LEU A 204 -9.70 -10.19 22.46
N THR A 205 -10.64 -10.37 23.38
CA THR A 205 -11.76 -11.32 23.25
C THR A 205 -12.78 -10.82 22.23
N LEU A 206 -13.03 -9.51 22.18
CA LEU A 206 -13.92 -8.89 21.19
C LEU A 206 -13.33 -8.92 19.76
N LYS A 207 -12.02 -8.69 19.61
CA LYS A 207 -11.36 -8.87 18.30
C LYS A 207 -11.37 -10.32 17.85
N ARG A 208 -11.09 -11.28 18.74
CA ARG A 208 -11.17 -12.72 18.42
C ARG A 208 -12.59 -13.14 18.06
N THR A 209 -13.61 -12.64 18.74
CA THR A 209 -15.01 -12.91 18.38
C THR A 209 -15.37 -12.31 17.02
N HIS A 210 -14.96 -11.09 16.70
CA HIS A 210 -15.19 -10.53 15.35
C HIS A 210 -14.47 -11.32 14.25
N THR A 211 -13.26 -11.82 14.50
CA THR A 211 -12.55 -12.68 13.53
C THR A 211 -13.23 -14.05 13.41
N LEU A 212 -13.67 -14.66 14.52
CA LEU A 212 -14.38 -15.93 14.50
C LEU A 212 -15.77 -15.81 13.87
N ASP A 213 -16.49 -14.72 14.11
CA ASP A 213 -17.77 -14.42 13.48
C ASP A 213 -17.61 -14.20 11.97
N ALA A 214 -16.58 -13.47 11.55
CA ALA A 214 -16.29 -13.30 10.12
C ALA A 214 -15.92 -14.64 9.46
N VAL A 215 -15.15 -15.49 10.14
CA VAL A 215 -14.83 -16.84 9.66
C VAL A 215 -16.10 -17.71 9.61
N LEU A 216 -16.98 -17.63 10.61
CA LEU A 216 -18.26 -18.35 10.63
C LEU A 216 -19.19 -17.93 9.49
N LEU A 217 -19.28 -16.62 9.19
CA LEU A 217 -20.04 -16.12 8.05
C LEU A 217 -19.47 -16.63 6.73
N LEU A 218 -18.15 -16.60 6.56
CA LEU A 218 -17.51 -17.14 5.36
C LEU A 218 -17.68 -18.66 5.22
N LEU A 219 -17.76 -19.40 6.33
CA LEU A 219 -18.02 -20.84 6.31
C LEU A 219 -19.50 -21.17 6.01
N GLN A 220 -20.43 -20.28 6.32
CA GLN A 220 -21.87 -20.47 6.03
C GLN A 220 -22.18 -20.39 4.53
N ASP A 221 -21.34 -19.70 3.76
CA ASP A 221 -21.52 -19.52 2.31
C ASP A 221 -20.89 -20.66 1.47
N LEU A 222 -20.29 -21.68 2.10
CA LEU A 222 -19.59 -22.79 1.43
C LEU A 222 -20.46 -24.04 1.26
N ASP A 223 -20.28 -24.74 0.15
CA ASP A 223 -20.93 -26.03 -0.12
C ASP A 223 -20.23 -27.21 0.61
N GLU A 224 -20.89 -28.38 0.70
CA GLU A 224 -20.44 -29.52 1.50
C GLU A 224 -19.03 -30.02 1.10
N GLU A 225 -18.68 -29.94 -0.19
CA GLU A 225 -17.38 -30.36 -0.71
C GLU A 225 -16.26 -29.38 -0.32
N GLU A 226 -16.56 -28.08 -0.36
CA GLU A 226 -15.62 -27.00 0.01
C GLU A 226 -15.36 -27.00 1.52
N LEU A 227 -16.41 -27.25 2.32
CA LEU A 227 -16.28 -27.35 3.78
C LEU A 227 -15.38 -28.53 4.19
N ARG A 228 -15.43 -29.66 3.48
CA ARG A 228 -14.53 -30.81 3.71
C ARG A 228 -13.08 -30.48 3.40
N PHE A 229 -12.82 -29.66 2.39
CA PHE A 229 -11.47 -29.21 2.07
C PHE A 229 -10.90 -28.32 3.18
N VAL A 230 -11.69 -27.34 3.65
CA VAL A 230 -11.30 -26.46 4.75
C VAL A 230 -11.05 -27.25 6.03
N HIS A 231 -11.89 -28.23 6.36
CA HIS A 231 -11.69 -29.11 7.51
C HIS A 231 -10.37 -29.90 7.42
N THR A 232 -10.08 -30.48 6.25
CA THR A 232 -8.85 -31.25 6.03
C THR A 232 -7.60 -30.37 6.16
N ALA A 233 -7.63 -29.18 5.56
CA ALA A 233 -6.54 -28.21 5.65
C ALA A 233 -6.32 -27.72 7.09
N ALA A 234 -7.38 -27.45 7.84
CA ALA A 234 -7.32 -27.06 9.24
C ALA A 234 -6.75 -28.19 10.12
N THR A 235 -7.17 -29.42 9.90
CA THR A 235 -6.70 -30.60 10.63
C THR A 235 -5.21 -30.85 10.38
N ASN A 236 -4.77 -30.77 9.13
CA ASN A 236 -3.35 -30.92 8.78
C ASN A 236 -2.49 -29.84 9.43
N ARG A 237 -2.95 -28.58 9.42
CA ARG A 237 -2.24 -27.48 10.09
C ARG A 237 -2.16 -27.68 11.61
N LEU A 238 -3.24 -28.15 12.24
CA LEU A 238 -3.24 -28.46 13.67
C LEU A 238 -2.28 -29.61 14.01
N GLN A 239 -2.20 -30.64 13.16
CA GLN A 239 -1.22 -31.71 13.32
C GLN A 239 0.23 -31.22 13.19
N THR A 240 0.51 -30.30 12.27
CA THR A 240 1.85 -29.68 12.15
C THR A 240 2.25 -28.99 13.45
N TYR A 241 1.34 -28.21 14.06
CA TYR A 241 1.62 -27.56 15.34
C TYR A 241 1.79 -28.55 16.51
N MET A 242 1.12 -29.70 16.47
CA MET A 242 1.28 -30.75 17.49
C MET A 242 2.62 -31.48 17.34
N LEU A 243 3.08 -31.76 16.12
CA LEU A 243 4.41 -32.33 15.87
C LEU A 243 5.54 -31.39 16.33
N ASP A 244 5.40 -30.09 16.09
CA ASP A 244 6.38 -29.10 16.54
C ASP A 244 6.41 -28.98 18.08
N SER A 245 5.28 -29.21 18.75
CA SER A 245 5.20 -29.25 20.22
C SER A 245 5.85 -30.51 20.81
N GLU A 246 5.69 -31.67 20.19
CA GLU A 246 6.30 -32.94 20.64
C GLU A 246 7.82 -32.94 20.43
N THR A 247 8.30 -32.37 19.32
CA THR A 247 9.74 -32.22 19.06
C THR A 247 10.40 -31.26 20.06
N LEU A 248 9.71 -30.19 20.46
CA LEU A 248 10.19 -29.26 21.48
C LEU A 248 10.26 -29.89 22.88
N THR A 249 9.28 -30.74 23.23
CA THR A 249 9.27 -31.45 24.53
C THR A 249 10.33 -32.55 24.60
N TYR A 250 10.61 -33.24 23.49
CA TYR A 250 11.68 -34.23 23.43
C TYR A 250 13.07 -33.58 23.59
N SER A 251 13.30 -32.41 22.97
CA SER A 251 14.58 -31.69 23.07
C SER A 251 14.83 -31.17 24.50
N LEU A 252 13.80 -30.65 25.16
CA LEU A 252 13.87 -30.19 26.56
C LEU A 252 14.14 -31.35 27.53
N GLN A 253 13.59 -32.55 27.28
CA GLN A 253 13.89 -33.73 28.10
C GLN A 253 15.34 -34.23 27.92
N THR A 254 15.89 -34.19 26.70
CA THR A 254 17.30 -34.52 26.46
C THR A 254 18.26 -33.53 27.11
N GLN A 255 17.93 -32.24 27.11
CA GLN A 255 18.76 -31.20 27.73
C GLN A 255 18.77 -31.35 29.27
N LYS A 256 17.62 -31.65 29.87
CA LYS A 256 17.51 -31.89 31.33
C LYS A 256 18.24 -33.15 31.80
N ARG A 257 18.38 -34.17 30.95
CA ARG A 257 19.17 -35.38 31.25
C ARG A 257 20.68 -35.15 31.18
N ALA A 258 21.14 -34.23 30.33
CA ALA A 258 22.55 -33.87 30.21
C ALA A 258 23.05 -33.06 31.43
N GLU A 259 22.20 -32.23 32.02
CA GLU A 259 22.56 -31.42 33.21
C GLU A 259 22.62 -32.22 34.52
N ILE A 260 22.03 -33.42 34.59
CA ILE A 260 22.04 -34.27 35.79
C ILE A 260 23.29 -35.18 35.85
N GLN A 261 24.05 -35.28 34.76
CA GLN A 261 25.26 -36.11 34.66
C GLN A 261 26.58 -35.34 34.83
N HIS A 262 26.53 -34.10 35.33
CA HIS A 262 27.71 -33.27 35.59
C HIS A 262 27.77 -32.81 37.04
#